data_AF-A0A2K8Z0C7-F1
#
_entry.id   AF-A0A2K8Z0C7-F1
#
_cell.length_a   1.000
_cell.length_b   1.000
_cell.length_c   1.000
_cell.angle_alpha   90.00
_cell.angle_beta   90.00
_cell.angle_gamma   90.00
#
_symmetry.space_group_name_H-M   'P 1'
#
loop_
_entity.id
_entity.type
_entity.pdbx_description
1 polymer ?
#
loop_
_entity_poly.entity_id
_entity_poly.type
_entity_poly.pdbx_seq_one_letter_code
_entity_poly.pdbx_strand_id
1 'polypeptide(L)'
;MFTHEESTTLLDSTMDVLEGDLASKTPQSGTGILDQWLAELNKAENAKDISSTLEQLKTQLKSDQINTDELVQVLETLATQTAEFSTMMGSEGDIAPRLEGLAATLRSLAGQVGNQ
;
A
#
# COMPACT_ATOMS: atom_id res chain seq x y z
N MET A 1 4.62 -18.90 2.57
CA MET A 1 4.39 -18.78 4.02
C MET A 1 4.96 -17.44 4.44
N PHE A 2 4.08 -16.49 4.77
CA PHE A 2 4.45 -15.15 5.20
C PHE A 2 5.11 -15.30 6.58
N THR A 3 6.39 -14.96 6.73
CA THR A 3 7.02 -14.93 8.05
C THR A 3 6.74 -13.58 8.67
N HIS A 4 6.36 -13.59 9.94
CA HIS A 4 5.98 -12.39 10.70
C HIS A 4 7.04 -11.28 10.61
N GLU A 5 8.31 -11.65 10.49
CA GLU A 5 9.47 -10.75 10.42
C GLU A 5 9.59 -9.96 9.10
N GLU A 6 9.31 -10.60 7.96
CA GLU A 6 9.40 -9.96 6.62
C GLU A 6 8.29 -8.92 6.45
N SER A 7 7.09 -9.27 6.91
CA SER A 7 5.91 -8.40 6.94
C SER A 7 6.17 -7.15 7.77
N THR A 8 6.78 -7.34 8.93
CA THR A 8 7.04 -6.26 9.89
C THR A 8 8.05 -5.27 9.34
N THR A 9 9.13 -5.77 8.71
CA THR A 9 10.18 -4.94 8.11
C THR A 9 9.67 -4.13 6.92
N LEU A 10 8.83 -4.76 6.09
CA LEU A 10 8.19 -4.09 4.96
C LEU A 10 7.22 -2.99 5.44
N LEU A 11 6.41 -3.29 6.45
CA LEU A 11 5.47 -2.35 7.06
C LEU A 11 6.20 -1.15 7.68
N ASP A 12 7.31 -1.39 8.39
CA ASP A 12 8.14 -0.34 8.99
C ASP A 12 8.75 0.57 7.91
N SER A 13 9.30 -0.01 6.83
CA SER A 13 9.83 0.74 5.68
C SER A 13 8.75 1.54 4.96
N THR A 14 7.51 1.04 4.98
CA THR A 14 6.36 1.70 4.37
C THR A 14 5.90 2.87 5.22
N MET A 15 5.82 2.69 6.54
CA MET A 15 5.54 3.78 7.48
C MET A 15 6.63 4.86 7.42
N ASP A 16 7.91 4.51 7.35
CA ASP A 16 9.01 5.49 7.25
C ASP A 16 8.90 6.37 6.00
N VAL A 17 8.55 5.79 4.84
CA VAL A 17 8.39 6.57 3.61
C VAL A 17 7.07 7.34 3.56
N LEU A 18 6.04 6.88 4.27
CA LEU A 18 4.77 7.58 4.36
C LEU A 18 4.78 8.71 5.40
N GLU A 19 5.46 8.53 6.53
CA GLU A 19 5.72 9.57 7.54
C GLU A 19 6.76 10.58 7.05
N GLY A 20 7.69 10.16 6.20
CA GLY A 20 8.65 11.03 5.54
C GLY A 20 7.97 11.90 4.48
N ASP A 21 7.53 13.09 4.89
CA ASP A 21 7.12 14.25 4.06
C ASP A 21 6.88 13.90 2.58
N LEU A 22 5.65 13.50 2.26
CA LEU A 22 5.20 13.15 0.91
C LEU A 22 5.46 14.26 -0.12
N ALA A 23 5.57 15.52 0.32
CA ALA A 23 5.92 16.65 -0.52
C ALA A 23 7.39 16.66 -0.97
N SER A 24 8.26 15.90 -0.29
CA SER A 24 9.70 15.84 -0.54
C SER A 24 10.13 14.57 -1.31
N LYS A 25 9.27 13.55 -1.38
CA LYS A 25 9.59 12.24 -1.97
C LYS A 25 9.06 12.18 -3.40
N THR A 26 9.98 12.09 -4.36
CA THR A 26 9.66 11.90 -5.78
C THR A 26 8.82 10.63 -5.99
N PRO A 27 8.00 10.56 -7.06
CA PRO A 27 7.24 9.34 -7.44
C PRO A 27 8.11 8.07 -7.56
N GLN A 28 9.43 8.25 -7.66
CA GLN A 28 10.43 7.19 -7.66
C GLN A 28 10.61 6.50 -6.29
N SER A 29 10.45 7.20 -5.17
CA SER A 29 10.51 6.58 -3.83
C SER A 29 9.24 5.80 -3.49
N GLY A 30 8.07 6.30 -3.92
CA GLY A 30 6.80 5.59 -3.75
C GLY A 30 6.78 4.28 -4.55
N THR A 31 7.22 4.29 -5.80
CA THR A 31 7.23 3.09 -6.66
C THR A 31 8.15 1.97 -6.18
N GLY A 32 9.26 2.27 -5.50
CA GLY A 32 10.16 1.26 -4.93
C GLY A 32 9.52 0.46 -3.79
N ILE A 33 8.73 1.11 -2.94
CA ILE A 33 7.97 0.43 -1.89
C ILE A 33 6.83 -0.39 -2.48
N LEU A 34 6.18 0.11 -3.52
CA LEU A 34 5.16 -0.65 -4.22
C LEU A 34 5.74 -1.95 -4.81
N ASP A 35 6.96 -1.92 -5.36
CA ASP A 35 7.66 -3.13 -5.82
C ASP A 35 7.90 -4.14 -4.71
N GLN A 36 8.31 -3.68 -3.51
CA GLN A 36 8.52 -4.59 -2.38
C GLN A 36 7.20 -5.18 -1.87
N TRP A 37 6.13 -4.37 -1.79
CA TRP A 37 4.79 -4.87 -1.48
C TRP A 37 4.30 -5.89 -2.49
N LEU A 38 4.49 -5.65 -3.78
CA LEU A 38 4.13 -6.59 -4.82
C LEU A 38 4.86 -7.93 -4.66
N ALA A 39 6.16 -7.89 -4.38
CA ALA A 39 6.95 -9.11 -4.17
C ALA A 39 6.45 -9.91 -2.96
N GLU A 40 6.08 -9.22 -1.87
CA GLU A 40 5.58 -9.87 -0.66
C GLU A 40 4.14 -10.38 -0.82
N LEU A 41 3.22 -9.57 -1.35
CA LEU A 41 1.82 -9.94 -1.56
C LEU A 41 1.70 -11.06 -2.60
N ASN A 42 2.58 -11.14 -3.60
CA ASN A 42 2.62 -12.27 -4.54
C ASN A 42 2.96 -13.60 -3.85
N LYS A 43 3.58 -13.60 -2.67
CA LYS A 43 3.82 -14.82 -1.88
C LYS A 43 2.58 -15.29 -1.10
N ALA A 44 1.55 -14.46 -1.00
CA ALA A 44 0.31 -14.73 -0.29
C ALA A 44 -0.84 -14.92 -1.28
N GLU A 45 -1.36 -16.15 -1.40
CA GLU A 45 -2.47 -16.46 -2.33
C GLU A 45 -3.74 -15.65 -2.03
N ASN A 46 -3.97 -15.32 -0.77
CA ASN A 46 -5.08 -14.51 -0.29
C ASN A 46 -4.87 -13.00 -0.49
N ALA A 47 -3.71 -12.57 -0.98
CA ALA A 47 -3.38 -11.15 -1.21
C ALA A 47 -3.36 -10.77 -2.69
N LYS A 48 -3.75 -11.69 -3.59
CA LYS A 48 -3.71 -11.49 -5.05
C LYS A 48 -4.47 -10.24 -5.52
N ASP A 49 -5.62 -9.98 -4.92
CA ASP A 49 -6.43 -8.81 -5.22
C ASP A 49 -5.70 -7.50 -4.85
N ILE A 50 -5.02 -7.47 -3.70
CA ILE A 50 -4.20 -6.33 -3.28
C ILE A 50 -3.04 -6.16 -4.25
N SER A 51 -2.32 -7.24 -4.58
CA SER A 51 -1.21 -7.21 -5.54
C SER A 51 -1.64 -6.59 -6.86
N SER A 52 -2.77 -7.03 -7.41
CA SER A 52 -3.29 -6.55 -8.69
C SER A 52 -3.59 -5.04 -8.66
N THR A 53 -4.27 -4.56 -7.61
CA THR A 53 -4.55 -3.13 -7.41
C THR A 53 -3.26 -2.32 -7.25
N LEU A 54 -2.26 -2.88 -6.57
CA LEU A 54 -0.98 -2.23 -6.32
C LEU A 54 -0.13 -2.12 -7.61
N GLU A 55 -0.22 -3.10 -8.51
CA GLU A 55 0.35 -3.01 -9.87
C GLU A 55 -0.34 -1.92 -10.70
N GLN A 56 -1.66 -1.79 -10.59
CA GLN A 56 -2.40 -0.71 -11.24
C GLN A 56 -1.96 0.66 -10.74
N LEU A 57 -1.82 0.83 -9.42
CA LEU A 57 -1.34 2.06 -8.81
C LEU A 57 0.05 2.45 -9.34
N LYS A 58 0.97 1.48 -9.34
CA LYS A 58 2.34 1.67 -9.86
C LYS A 58 2.34 2.03 -11.34
N THR A 59 1.49 1.40 -12.14
CA THR A 59 1.37 1.71 -13.57
C THR A 59 0.86 3.13 -13.78
N GLN A 60 -0.14 3.55 -13.02
CA GLN A 60 -0.65 4.92 -13.07
C GLN A 60 0.38 5.95 -12.62
N LEU A 61 1.13 5.70 -11.55
CA LEU A 61 2.21 6.59 -11.09
C LEU A 61 3.37 6.69 -12.09
N LYS A 62 3.57 5.67 -12.94
CA LYS A 62 4.57 5.67 -14.02
C LYS A 62 4.05 6.27 -15.32
N SER A 63 2.74 6.40 -15.48
CA SER A 63 2.16 7.05 -16.64
C SER A 63 2.49 8.53 -16.64
N ASP A 64 2.80 9.07 -17.83
CA ASP A 64 3.07 10.50 -18.03
C ASP A 64 1.82 11.36 -17.76
N GLN A 65 0.63 10.75 -17.88
CA GLN A 65 -0.66 11.33 -17.52
C GLN A 65 -1.24 10.61 -16.30
N ILE A 66 -0.88 11.06 -15.11
CA ILE A 66 -1.49 10.58 -13.87
C ILE A 66 -2.90 11.15 -13.80
N ASN A 67 -3.91 10.28 -13.85
CA ASN A 67 -5.29 10.71 -13.64
C ASN A 67 -5.56 10.69 -12.13
N THR A 68 -5.57 11.87 -11.51
CA THR A 68 -5.75 12.04 -10.05
C THR A 68 -6.98 11.30 -9.53
N ASP A 69 -8.10 11.38 -10.24
CA ASP A 69 -9.36 10.73 -9.88
C ASP A 69 -9.24 9.20 -9.85
N GLU A 70 -8.62 8.60 -10.88
CA GLU A 70 -8.36 7.17 -10.89
C GLU A 70 -7.31 6.78 -9.84
N LEU A 71 -6.30 7.61 -9.59
CA LEU A 71 -5.29 7.35 -8.58
C LEU A 71 -5.90 7.29 -7.17
N VAL A 72 -6.80 8.23 -6.86
CA VAL A 72 -7.57 8.26 -5.62
C VAL A 72 -8.41 6.99 -5.50
N GLN A 73 -9.14 6.61 -6.55
CA GLN A 73 -9.96 5.41 -6.55
C GLN A 73 -9.13 4.13 -6.31
N VAL A 74 -7.94 4.03 -6.93
CA VAL A 74 -7.03 2.91 -6.73
C VAL A 74 -6.47 2.89 -5.30
N LEU A 75 -6.09 4.05 -4.74
CA LEU A 75 -5.61 4.15 -3.36
C LEU A 75 -6.68 3.77 -2.33
N GLU A 76 -7.93 4.21 -2.53
CA GLU A 76 -9.05 3.83 -1.66
C GLU A 76 -9.40 2.34 -1.76
N THR A 77 -9.35 1.79 -2.97
CA THR A 77 -9.53 0.35 -3.20
C THR A 77 -8.46 -0.44 -2.47
N LEU A 78 -7.20 -0.03 -2.61
CA LEU A 78 -6.07 -0.69 -1.95
C LEU A 78 -6.18 -0.63 -0.42
N ALA A 79 -6.57 0.53 0.12
CA ALA A 79 -6.83 0.70 1.55
C ALA A 79 -7.90 -0.27 2.05
N THR A 80 -9.00 -0.39 1.31
CA THR A 80 -10.11 -1.29 1.65
C THR A 80 -9.65 -2.75 1.64
N GLN A 81 -9.02 -3.21 0.56
CA GLN A 81 -8.53 -4.59 0.44
C GLN A 81 -7.49 -4.92 1.52
N THR A 82 -6.61 -3.96 1.87
CA THR A 82 -5.62 -4.14 2.94
C THR A 82 -6.28 -4.28 4.31
N ALA A 83 -7.34 -3.50 4.59
CA ALA A 83 -8.10 -3.61 5.84
C ALA A 83 -8.89 -4.94 5.92
N GLU A 84 -9.47 -5.39 4.81
CA GLU A 84 -10.13 -6.69 4.73
C GLU A 84 -9.13 -7.84 4.94
N PHE A 85 -7.94 -7.75 4.33
CA PHE A 85 -6.87 -8.73 4.49
C PHE A 85 -6.34 -8.77 5.93
N SER A 86 -6.23 -7.61 6.60
CA SER A 86 -5.94 -7.55 8.04
C SER A 86 -6.96 -8.34 8.86
N THR A 87 -8.24 -8.15 8.55
CA THR A 87 -9.34 -8.88 9.22
C THR A 87 -9.28 -10.38 8.95
N MET A 88 -8.90 -10.78 7.73
CA MET A 88 -8.76 -12.21 7.34
C MET A 88 -7.53 -12.90 7.95
N MET A 89 -6.41 -12.19 8.11
CA MET A 89 -5.23 -12.70 8.82
C MET A 89 -5.53 -13.03 10.29
N GLY A 90 -6.59 -12.44 10.85
CA GLY A 90 -6.96 -12.59 12.24
C GLY A 90 -5.99 -11.86 13.17
N SER A 91 -6.38 -11.69 14.44
CA SER A 91 -5.57 -11.02 15.46
C SER A 91 -4.35 -11.85 15.91
N GLU A 92 -4.00 -12.91 15.19
CA GLU A 92 -2.85 -13.77 15.47
C GLU A 92 -1.56 -13.08 15.01
N GLY A 93 -1.16 -12.02 15.74
CA GLY A 93 0.11 -11.33 15.56
C GLY A 93 0.04 -9.81 15.49
N ASP A 94 1.21 -9.19 15.34
CA ASP A 94 1.42 -7.74 15.17
C ASP A 94 1.10 -7.26 13.74
N ILE A 95 0.80 -8.17 12.82
CA ILE A 95 0.53 -7.84 11.41
C ILE A 95 -0.82 -7.13 11.21
N ALA A 96 -1.89 -7.59 11.87
CA ALA A 96 -3.22 -7.02 11.69
C ALA A 96 -3.29 -5.50 11.99
N PRO A 97 -2.84 -5.01 13.16
CA PRO A 97 -2.85 -3.57 13.44
C PRO A 97 -1.93 -2.77 12.51
N ARG A 98 -0.85 -3.38 12.00
CA ARG A 98 0.05 -2.73 11.03
C ARG A 98 -0.58 -2.60 9.64
N LEU A 99 -1.27 -3.64 9.17
CA LEU A 99 -2.05 -3.58 7.93
C LEU A 99 -3.19 -2.56 8.01
N GLU A 100 -3.84 -2.45 9.17
CA GLU A 100 -4.87 -1.43 9.42
C GLU A 100 -4.27 -0.01 9.38
N GLY A 101 -3.10 0.19 10.01
CA GLY A 101 -2.36 1.45 9.92
C GLY A 101 -1.97 1.82 8.48
N LEU A 102 -1.56 0.83 7.68
CA LEU A 102 -1.29 1.03 6.26
C LEU A 102 -2.54 1.45 5.50
N ALA A 103 -3.66 0.74 5.69
CA ALA A 103 -4.93 1.07 5.06
C ALA A 103 -5.36 2.51 5.38
N ALA A 104 -5.23 2.94 6.65
CA ALA A 104 -5.52 4.31 7.05
C ALA A 104 -4.61 5.33 6.35
N THR A 105 -3.32 5.01 6.22
CA THR A 105 -2.35 5.89 5.57
C THR A 105 -2.59 6.01 4.06
N LEU A 106 -2.91 4.91 3.38
CA LEU A 106 -3.32 4.89 1.98
C LEU A 106 -4.57 5.73 1.73
N ARG A 107 -5.56 5.67 2.64
CA ARG A 107 -6.77 6.50 2.54
C ARG A 107 -6.47 7.98 2.80
N SER A 108 -5.55 8.28 3.70
CA SER A 108 -5.07 9.66 3.92
C SER A 108 -4.36 10.21 2.68
N LEU A 109 -3.51 9.39 2.05
CA LEU A 109 -2.86 9.68 0.77
C LEU A 109 -3.88 9.95 -0.33
N ALA A 110 -4.90 9.09 -0.47
CA ALA A 110 -5.99 9.29 -1.43
C ALA A 110 -6.67 10.66 -1.21
N GLY A 111 -6.98 11.00 0.04
CA GLY A 111 -7.54 12.31 0.38
C GLY A 111 -6.62 13.48 0.07
N GLN A 112 -5.30 13.35 0.30
CA GLN A 112 -4.33 14.38 -0.03
C GLN A 112 -4.20 14.59 -1.54
N VAL A 113 -4.13 13.52 -2.32
CA VAL A 113 -4.01 13.59 -3.78
C VAL A 113 -5.30 14.09 -4.42
N GLY A 114 -6.47 13.66 -3.93
CA GLY A 114 -7.77 14.13 -4.43
C GLY A 114 -8.11 15.57 -4.09
N ASN A 115 -7.42 16.16 -3.10
CA ASN A 115 -7.62 17.54 -2.66
C ASN A 115 -6.53 18.49 -3.23
N GLN A 116 -5.74 18.04 -4.21
CA GLN A 116 -4.74 18.84 -4.94
C GLN A 116 -5.30 19.52 -6.18
#